data_AF-A0A3B0Y2Q1-F1
#
_entry.id   AF-A0A3B0Y2Q1-F1
#
_cell.length_a   1.000
_cell.length_b   1.000
_cell.length_c   1.000
_cell.angle_alpha   90.00
_cell.angle_beta   90.00
_cell.angle_gamma   90.00
#
_symmetry.space_group_name_H-M   'P 1'
#
loop_
_entity.id
_entity.type
_entity.pdbx_description
1 polymer ?
#
loop_
_entity_poly.entity_id
_entity_poly.type
_entity_poly.pdbx_seq_one_letter_code
_entity_poly.pdbx_strand_id
1 'polypeptide(L)'
;MCKNMIPKEEQLHAIVHARNWELANKYFNGNREKLEKNWSITEEELIDYVIKNGFPKGWVRTTEETYDGIYILADKGKWLVYDKERGKIYEETKREFYSNEMAIKHVVSIYYTPESIKK
;
A
#
# COMPACT_ATOMS: atom_id res chain seq x y z
N MET A 1 29.75 -11.06 11.04
CA MET A 1 28.37 -11.52 10.77
C MET A 1 27.66 -10.41 10.01
N CYS A 2 27.36 -10.59 8.72
CA CYS A 2 26.51 -9.62 8.02
C CYS A 2 25.14 -9.69 8.68
N LYS A 3 24.66 -8.58 9.26
CA LYS A 3 23.25 -8.46 9.64
C LYS A 3 22.45 -8.81 8.38
N ASN A 4 21.59 -9.82 8.45
CA ASN A 4 20.65 -10.16 7.37
C ASN A 4 19.67 -8.99 7.22
N MET A 5 20.12 -7.92 6.57
CA MET A 5 19.31 -6.78 6.20
C MET A 5 18.52 -7.20 4.97
N ILE A 6 17.19 -7.12 5.08
CA ILE A 6 16.31 -7.43 3.96
C ILE A 6 16.56 -6.38 2.87
N PRO A 7 16.80 -6.75 1.59
CA PRO A 7 16.92 -5.79 0.52
C PRO A 7 15.67 -4.89 0.45
N LYS A 8 15.85 -3.58 0.28
CA LYS A 8 14.72 -2.61 0.26
C LYS A 8 13.67 -2.96 -0.81
N GLU A 9 14.12 -3.36 -2.00
CA GLU A 9 13.23 -3.78 -3.09
C GLU A 9 12.34 -4.96 -2.68
N GLU A 10 12.89 -5.94 -1.95
CA GLU A 10 12.11 -7.06 -1.44
C GLU A 10 11.10 -6.63 -0.37
N GLN A 11 11.44 -5.64 0.46
CA GLN A 11 10.52 -5.06 1.45
C GLN A 11 9.35 -4.34 0.77
N LEU A 12 9.66 -3.46 -0.20
CA LEU A 12 8.67 -2.71 -0.97
C LEU A 12 7.70 -3.64 -1.69
N HIS A 13 8.25 -4.61 -2.44
CA HIS A 13 7.45 -5.61 -3.14
C HIS A 13 6.59 -6.43 -2.18
N ALA A 14 7.14 -6.87 -1.05
CA ALA A 14 6.40 -7.66 -0.08
C ALA A 14 5.19 -6.91 0.50
N ILE A 15 5.37 -5.63 0.84
CA ILE A 15 4.28 -4.79 1.36
C ILE A 15 3.21 -4.60 0.30
N VAL A 16 3.61 -4.14 -0.89
CA VAL A 16 2.67 -3.82 -1.98
C VAL A 16 1.87 -5.06 -2.40
N HIS A 17 2.49 -6.23 -2.46
CA HIS A 17 1.81 -7.46 -2.88
C HIS A 17 1.19 -8.28 -1.75
N ALA A 18 1.10 -7.75 -0.52
CA ALA A 18 0.59 -8.45 0.66
C ALA A 18 1.34 -9.78 0.97
N ARG A 19 2.66 -9.81 0.73
CA ARG A 19 3.56 -10.97 0.92
C ARG A 19 4.49 -10.84 2.12
N ASN A 20 4.12 -10.04 3.12
CA ASN A 20 4.90 -9.87 4.35
C ASN A 20 5.16 -11.19 5.08
N TRP A 21 4.27 -12.18 4.96
CA TRP A 21 4.46 -13.51 5.53
C TRP A 21 5.60 -14.29 4.85
N GLU A 22 5.73 -14.20 3.52
CA GLU A 22 6.83 -14.83 2.76
C GLU A 22 8.16 -14.22 3.19
N LEU A 23 8.18 -12.89 3.35
CA LEU A 23 9.35 -12.15 3.79
C LEU A 23 9.76 -12.52 5.23
N ALA A 24 8.78 -12.61 6.14
CA ALA A 24 9.02 -13.04 7.53
C ALA A 24 9.55 -14.48 7.59
N ASN A 25 9.02 -15.40 6.76
CA ASN A 25 9.53 -16.76 6.65
C ASN A 25 10.98 -16.80 6.17
N LYS A 26 11.29 -16.07 5.11
CA LYS A 26 12.63 -16.05 4.48
C LYS A 26 13.71 -15.52 5.42
N TYR A 27 13.43 -14.45 6.18
CA TYR A 27 14.45 -13.74 6.96
C TYR A 27 14.40 -13.97 8.47
N PHE A 28 13.25 -14.38 9.00
CA PHE A 28 13.00 -14.44 10.44
C PHE A 28 12.27 -15.71 10.90
N ASN A 29 12.29 -16.79 10.10
CA ASN A 29 11.62 -18.06 10.40
C ASN A 29 10.13 -17.88 10.78
N GLY A 30 9.44 -16.97 10.10
CA GLY A 30 8.02 -16.71 10.29
C GLY A 30 7.71 -15.73 11.43
N ASN A 31 8.73 -15.21 12.13
CA ASN A 31 8.52 -14.24 13.20
C ASN A 31 8.14 -12.85 12.65
N ARG A 32 6.83 -12.57 12.62
CA ARG A 32 6.25 -11.32 12.11
C ARG A 32 6.62 -10.10 12.97
N GLU A 33 6.69 -10.23 14.29
CA GLU A 33 7.09 -9.12 15.17
C GLU A 33 8.53 -8.68 14.90
N LYS A 34 9.41 -9.64 14.58
CA LYS A 34 10.78 -9.36 14.19
C LYS A 34 10.84 -8.66 12.84
N LEU A 35 10.01 -9.06 11.87
CA LEU A 35 9.87 -8.32 10.61
C LEU A 35 9.47 -6.87 10.86
N GLU A 36 8.45 -6.65 11.69
CA GLU A 36 7.94 -5.30 12.01
C GLU A 36 9.00 -4.38 12.62
N LYS A 37 10.00 -4.92 13.31
CA LYS A 37 11.09 -4.13 13.91
C LYS A 37 12.29 -3.92 12.98
N ASN A 38 12.28 -4.51 11.79
CA ASN A 38 13.44 -4.56 10.88
C ASN A 38 13.14 -4.03 9.48
N TRP A 39 12.03 -3.30 9.30
CA TRP A 39 11.84 -2.49 8.11
C TRP A 39 12.92 -1.40 8.05
N SER A 40 13.53 -1.23 6.88
CA SER A 40 14.55 -0.19 6.62
C SER A 40 14.16 0.77 5.49
N ILE A 41 12.95 0.60 4.95
CA ILE A 41 12.36 1.51 3.97
C ILE A 41 11.62 2.66 4.67
N THR A 42 11.42 3.77 3.96
CA THR A 42 10.53 4.86 4.39
C THR A 42 9.18 4.80 3.70
N GLU A 43 8.22 5.59 4.18
CA GLU A 43 6.94 5.78 3.51
C GLU A 43 7.11 6.42 2.13
N GLU A 44 8.02 7.38 1.98
CA GLU A 44 8.34 7.99 0.67
C GLU A 44 8.85 6.95 -0.32
N GLU A 45 9.73 6.03 0.10
CA GLU A 45 10.22 4.96 -0.79
C GLU A 45 9.09 4.03 -1.24
N LEU A 46 8.09 3.80 -0.38
CA LEU A 46 6.89 3.01 -0.72
C LEU A 46 5.97 3.75 -1.70
N ILE A 47 5.80 5.06 -1.51
CA ILE A 47 5.05 5.93 -2.44
C ILE A 47 5.73 5.92 -3.82
N ASP A 48 7.04 6.17 -3.87
CA ASP A 48 7.81 6.19 -5.11
C ASP A 48 7.76 4.85 -5.84
N TYR A 49 7.81 3.75 -5.09
CA TYR A 49 7.66 2.41 -5.65
C TYR A 49 6.29 2.21 -6.31
N VAL A 50 5.21 2.64 -5.67
CA VAL A 50 3.85 2.53 -6.22
C VAL A 50 3.65 3.47 -7.40
N ILE A 51 4.20 4.69 -7.39
CA ILE A 51 4.14 5.60 -8.54
C ILE A 51 4.84 4.98 -9.75
N LYS A 52 6.00 4.36 -9.54
CA LYS A 52 6.80 3.75 -10.61
C LYS A 52 6.17 2.46 -11.16
N ASN A 53 5.63 1.61 -10.30
CA ASN A 53 5.21 0.25 -10.67
C ASN A 53 3.68 0.07 -10.75
N GLY A 54 2.92 1.05 -10.25
CA GLY A 54 1.47 0.96 -10.05
C GLY A 54 1.09 0.11 -8.83
N PHE A 55 -0.21 0.09 -8.54
CA PHE A 55 -0.78 -0.85 -7.58
C PHE A 55 -0.93 -2.25 -8.19
N PRO A 56 -0.83 -3.31 -7.39
CA PRO A 56 -1.13 -4.65 -7.85
C PRO A 56 -2.62 -4.76 -8.19
N LYS A 57 -2.90 -5.55 -9.23
CA LYS A 57 -4.28 -5.82 -9.64
C LYS A 57 -5.05 -6.49 -8.50
N GLY A 58 -6.30 -6.08 -8.29
CA GLY A 58 -7.22 -6.76 -7.38
C GLY A 58 -7.66 -5.90 -6.19
N TRP A 59 -6.71 -5.24 -5.53
CA TRP A 59 -6.96 -4.51 -4.27
C TRP A 59 -7.29 -3.04 -4.49
N VAL A 60 -6.57 -2.40 -5.41
CA VAL A 60 -6.80 -0.99 -5.78
C VAL A 60 -7.33 -0.94 -7.21
N ARG A 61 -8.34 -0.12 -7.43
CA ARG A 61 -9.06 0.03 -8.70
C ARG A 61 -8.97 1.47 -9.16
N THR A 62 -8.51 1.68 -10.39
CA THR A 62 -8.46 3.01 -11.02
C THR A 62 -9.59 3.25 -12.01
N THR A 63 -10.50 2.30 -12.11
CA THR A 63 -11.72 2.32 -12.94
C THR A 63 -12.90 1.89 -12.09
N GLU A 64 -14.09 2.39 -12.40
CA GLU A 64 -15.30 2.00 -11.67
C GLU A 64 -15.70 0.57 -12.03
N GLU A 65 -15.80 -0.28 -11.02
CA GLU A 65 -16.14 -1.69 -11.14
C GLU A 65 -17.09 -2.08 -9.99
N THR A 66 -17.73 -3.25 -10.05
CA THR A 66 -18.61 -3.75 -8.97
C THR A 66 -17.85 -4.49 -7.87
N TYR A 67 -16.55 -4.70 -8.05
CA TYR A 67 -15.69 -5.46 -7.15
C TYR A 67 -15.35 -4.70 -5.87
N ASP A 68 -14.96 -5.48 -4.86
CA ASP A 68 -14.50 -4.99 -3.57
C ASP A 68 -13.09 -4.42 -3.70
N GLY A 69 -12.80 -3.35 -2.94
CA GLY A 69 -11.47 -2.78 -2.84
C GLY A 69 -11.45 -1.27 -2.67
N ILE A 70 -10.26 -0.70 -2.83
CA ILE A 70 -9.99 0.73 -2.73
C ILE A 70 -10.04 1.32 -4.13
N TYR A 71 -10.85 2.34 -4.35
CA TYR A 71 -10.98 3.00 -5.64
C TYR A 71 -10.18 4.30 -5.65
N ILE A 72 -9.50 4.60 -6.76
CA ILE A 72 -8.82 5.87 -7.04
C ILE A 72 -9.30 6.34 -8.42
N LEU A 73 -10.34 7.18 -8.47
CA LEU A 73 -10.99 7.59 -9.72
C LEU A 73 -10.81 9.08 -10.00
N ALA A 74 -10.59 9.43 -11.27
CA ALA A 74 -10.64 10.82 -11.70
C ALA A 74 -12.11 11.26 -11.91
N ASP A 75 -12.55 12.31 -11.23
CA ASP A 75 -13.87 12.92 -11.39
C ASP A 75 -13.76 14.45 -11.42
N LYS A 76 -14.22 15.08 -12.51
CA LYS A 76 -14.31 16.55 -12.68
C LYS A 76 -13.05 17.33 -12.24
N GLY A 77 -11.87 16.82 -12.59
CA GLY A 77 -10.59 17.46 -12.27
C GLY A 77 -10.09 17.20 -10.83
N LYS A 78 -10.77 16.32 -10.09
CA LYS A 78 -10.34 15.80 -8.78
C LYS A 78 -10.07 14.30 -8.86
N TRP A 79 -9.42 13.79 -7.82
CA TRP A 79 -9.19 12.37 -7.60
C TRP A 79 -9.98 11.93 -6.36
N LEU A 80 -10.89 10.98 -6.54
CA LEU A 80 -11.71 10.40 -5.49
C LEU A 80 -11.07 9.12 -4.99
N VAL A 81 -10.92 8.99 -3.68
CA VAL A 81 -10.57 7.73 -3.01
C VAL A 81 -11.71 7.27 -2.14
N TYR A 82 -12.09 6.00 -2.22
CA TYR A 82 -13.09 5.40 -1.35
C TYR A 82 -13.00 3.87 -1.34
N ASP A 83 -13.51 3.26 -0.27
CA ASP A 83 -13.69 1.82 -0.17
C ASP A 83 -15.06 1.42 -0.70
N LYS A 84 -15.10 0.26 -1.37
CA LYS A 84 -16.31 -0.35 -1.88
C LYS A 84 -16.33 -1.82 -1.52
N GLU A 85 -17.49 -2.31 -1.08
CA GLU A 85 -17.73 -3.73 -0.82
C GLU A 85 -19.13 -4.11 -1.33
N ARG A 86 -19.19 -5.18 -2.13
CA ARG A 86 -20.39 -5.77 -2.72
C ARG A 86 -21.26 -4.72 -3.42
N GLY A 87 -20.63 -3.84 -4.18
CA GLY A 87 -21.30 -2.75 -4.90
C GLY A 87 -21.64 -1.53 -4.05
N LYS A 88 -21.52 -1.58 -2.72
CA LYS A 88 -21.81 -0.46 -1.80
C LYS A 88 -20.54 0.35 -1.54
N ILE A 89 -20.63 1.67 -1.71
CA ILE A 89 -19.57 2.61 -1.34
C ILE A 89 -19.69 2.95 0.15
N TYR A 90 -18.56 2.96 0.85
CA TYR A 90 -18.46 3.43 2.23
C TYR A 90 -18.19 4.94 2.24
N GLU A 91 -19.24 5.76 2.32
CA GLU A 91 -19.13 7.22 2.25
C GLU A 91 -18.18 7.81 3.31
N GLU A 92 -18.03 7.17 4.47
CA GLU A 92 -17.10 7.57 5.53
C GLU A 92 -15.62 7.50 5.12
N THR A 93 -15.30 6.66 4.13
CA THR A 93 -13.94 6.49 3.57
C THR A 93 -13.68 7.44 2.41
N LYS A 94 -14.72 8.11 1.89
CA LYS A 94 -14.61 8.94 0.70
C LYS A 94 -13.76 10.18 0.94
N ARG A 95 -12.75 10.40 0.12
CA ARG A 95 -11.85 11.56 0.16
C ARG A 95 -11.62 12.12 -1.23
N GLU A 96 -11.41 13.42 -1.31
CA GLU A 96 -11.12 14.12 -2.57
C GLU A 96 -9.71 14.72 -2.53
N PHE A 97 -9.00 14.60 -3.65
CA PHE A 97 -7.65 15.11 -3.82
C PHE A 97 -7.54 15.92 -5.12
N TYR A 98 -6.64 16.89 -5.14
CA TYR A 98 -6.40 17.73 -6.31
C TYR A 98 -5.39 17.14 -7.30
N SER A 99 -4.74 16.03 -6.96
CA SER A 99 -3.82 15.33 -7.84
C SER A 99 -3.83 13.82 -7.61
N ASN A 100 -3.44 13.07 -8.65
CA ASN A 100 -3.28 11.62 -8.58
C ASN A 100 -2.26 11.24 -7.50
N GLU A 101 -1.16 11.98 -7.44
CA GLU A 101 -0.09 11.76 -6.46
C GLU A 101 -0.60 11.88 -5.03
N MET A 102 -1.43 12.89 -4.72
CA MET A 102 -2.01 13.02 -3.38
C MET A 102 -2.96 11.86 -3.03
N ALA A 103 -3.74 11.38 -4.01
CA ALA A 103 -4.59 10.22 -3.81
C ALA A 103 -3.78 8.94 -3.58
N ILE A 104 -2.70 8.72 -4.33
CA ILE A 104 -1.77 7.61 -4.12
C ILE A 104 -1.13 7.69 -2.73
N LYS A 105 -0.61 8.85 -2.34
CA LYS A 105 -0.02 9.09 -1.02
C LYS A 105 -1.00 8.72 0.09
N HIS A 106 -2.24 9.15 -0.03
CA HIS A 106 -3.28 8.79 0.93
C HIS A 106 -3.49 7.27 1.03
N VAL A 107 -3.64 6.59 -0.11
CA VAL A 107 -3.85 5.14 -0.13
C VAL A 107 -2.65 4.39 0.45
N VAL A 108 -1.42 4.76 0.08
CA VAL A 108 -0.21 4.13 0.61
C VAL A 108 -0.14 4.32 2.13
N SER A 109 -0.32 5.56 2.61
CA SER A 109 -0.25 5.90 4.03
C SER A 109 -1.26 5.15 4.89
N ILE A 110 -2.51 5.06 4.43
CA ILE A 110 -3.59 4.45 5.20
C ILE A 110 -3.55 2.92 5.13
N TYR A 111 -3.33 2.34 3.95
CA TYR A 111 -3.56 0.91 3.71
C TYR A 111 -2.30 0.06 3.57
N TYR A 112 -1.15 0.65 3.23
CA TYR A 112 0.06 -0.12 2.92
C TYR A 112 1.17 0.08 3.94
N THR A 113 1.38 1.30 4.44
CA THR A 113 2.51 1.63 5.32
C THR A 113 2.39 0.87 6.66
N PRO A 114 3.35 0.00 7.01
CA PRO A 114 3.41 -0.63 8.32
C PRO A 114 3.53 0.40 9.45
N GLU A 115 2.93 0.12 10.61
CA GLU A 115 2.89 1.04 11.75
C GLU A 115 4.28 1.45 12.23
N SER A 116 5.26 0.54 12.16
CA SER A 116 6.64 0.86 12.54
C SER A 116 7.31 1.90 11.63
N ILE A 117 6.81 2.08 10.39
CA ILE A 117 7.34 3.02 9.39
C ILE A 117 6.72 4.41 9.54
N LYS A 118 5.50 4.54 10.08
CA LYS A 118 4.76 5.80 10.24
C LYS A 118 5.34 6.78 11.30
N LYS A 119 6.58 6.59 11.74
CA LYS A 119 7.18 7.30 12.88
C LYS A 119 7.85 8.60 12.50
#